data_AF-A0A7J3CST1-F1
#
_entry.id   AF-A0A7J3CST1-F1
#
_cell.length_a   1.000
_cell.length_b   1.000
_cell.length_c   1.000
_cell.angle_alpha   90.00
_cell.angle_beta   90.00
_cell.angle_gamma   90.00
#
_symmetry.space_group_name_H-M   'P 1'
#
loop_
_entity.id
_entity.type
_entity.pdbx_description
1 polymer ?
#
loop_
_entity_poly.entity_id
_entity_poly.type
_entity_poly.pdbx_seq_one_letter_code
_entity_poly.pdbx_strand_id
1 'polypeptide(L)'
;MKRLIFILIFGLVLIGITFFLYSELENQKKEIELKNKTIEQYKQNLTNSLQKIYELEKRIEELEKSNQEKEILIKNKTSEIEKLNSKLEENQIQIQQLKNKLENELNKFEKTKKEYEQLIEQINSTMSWFSQNAYFPEGYKWESDIFLKLVQDECIYKNKLNVPCITHFFEHSAMSLRYKTEELGGKKDYLQSIKETILRGYGDCEDYALMLKAILNTLKEKNQNLDIKLSYAAASSGSRYIIYPLKNNEDEYWYYPDSTEKEGLRLNDSYFYVVCYYDKETNFGHCANAASNNKLSSAKDVFLLENADVFEPQNGYYLGKISEEFKICSKAKRDSNFLACENKEISLVITDKDIYTINNESEWIGLEDKIKNIQKILENKN
;
A
#
# COMPACT_ATOMS: atom_id res chain seq x y z
N MET A 1 26.30 -137.17 -89.69
CA MET A 1 27.01 -136.62 -88.50
C MET A 1 27.27 -135.10 -88.55
N LYS A 2 27.65 -134.49 -89.68
CA LYS A 2 27.90 -133.02 -89.77
C LYS A 2 26.67 -132.09 -89.57
N ARG A 3 25.43 -132.54 -89.86
CA ARG A 3 24.20 -131.74 -89.64
C ARG A 3 23.72 -131.68 -88.17
N LEU A 4 24.08 -132.65 -87.34
CA LEU A 4 23.67 -132.68 -85.93
C LEU A 4 24.49 -131.71 -85.07
N ILE A 5 25.78 -131.58 -85.36
CA ILE A 5 26.71 -130.66 -84.65
C ILE A 5 26.33 -129.20 -84.91
N PHE A 6 25.89 -128.87 -86.12
CA PHE A 6 25.48 -127.50 -86.46
C PHE A 6 24.19 -127.08 -85.74
N ILE A 7 23.23 -127.99 -85.56
CA ILE A 7 21.99 -127.75 -84.81
C ILE A 7 22.28 -127.59 -83.31
N LEU A 8 23.25 -128.35 -82.77
CA LEU A 8 23.68 -128.25 -81.37
C LEU A 8 24.42 -126.94 -81.08
N ILE A 9 25.29 -126.50 -81.99
CA ILE A 9 25.99 -125.21 -81.88
C ILE A 9 25.00 -124.05 -82.06
N PHE A 10 24.07 -124.13 -83.01
CA PHE A 10 23.06 -123.09 -83.22
C PHE A 10 22.07 -123.00 -82.03
N GLY A 11 21.71 -124.14 -81.43
CA GLY A 11 20.92 -124.20 -80.21
C GLY A 11 21.65 -123.60 -79.00
N LEU A 12 22.95 -123.88 -78.83
CA LEU A 12 23.76 -123.28 -77.76
C LEU A 12 23.98 -121.77 -77.97
N VAL A 13 24.11 -121.29 -79.21
CA VAL A 13 24.18 -119.85 -79.52
C VAL A 13 22.84 -119.17 -79.27
N LEU A 14 21.70 -119.79 -79.62
CA LEU A 14 20.37 -119.28 -79.27
C LEU A 14 20.12 -119.26 -77.76
N ILE A 15 20.59 -120.27 -77.02
CA ILE A 15 20.55 -120.30 -75.55
C ILE A 15 21.46 -119.22 -74.95
N GLY A 16 22.65 -119.00 -75.52
CA GLY A 16 23.55 -117.92 -75.11
C GLY A 16 22.98 -116.53 -75.39
N ILE A 17 22.34 -116.32 -76.53
CA ILE A 17 21.66 -115.06 -76.88
C ILE A 17 20.44 -114.83 -75.99
N THR A 18 19.64 -115.86 -75.72
CA THR A 18 18.48 -115.73 -74.80
C THR A 18 18.91 -115.49 -73.36
N PHE A 19 19.99 -116.12 -72.89
CA PHE A 19 20.57 -115.84 -71.57
C PHE A 19 21.19 -114.45 -71.48
N PHE A 20 21.87 -113.99 -72.54
CA PHE A 20 22.42 -112.63 -72.62
C PHE A 20 21.29 -111.59 -72.65
N LEU A 21 20.26 -111.78 -73.48
CA LEU A 21 19.08 -110.92 -73.50
C LEU A 21 18.32 -110.94 -72.17
N TYR A 22 18.24 -112.09 -71.50
CA TYR A 22 17.62 -112.21 -70.18
C TYR A 22 18.45 -111.52 -69.09
N SER A 23 19.78 -111.67 -69.11
CA SER A 23 20.70 -110.97 -68.20
C SER A 23 20.69 -109.46 -68.43
N GLU A 24 20.61 -109.01 -69.68
CA GLU A 24 20.49 -107.60 -70.06
C GLU A 24 19.13 -107.05 -69.60
N LEU A 25 18.05 -107.81 -69.78
CA LEU A 25 16.70 -107.47 -69.29
C LEU A 25 16.65 -107.40 -67.76
N GLU A 26 17.32 -108.31 -67.05
CA GLU A 26 17.39 -108.33 -65.59
C GLU A 26 18.26 -107.18 -65.05
N ASN A 27 19.34 -106.82 -65.75
CA ASN A 27 20.13 -105.63 -65.44
C ASN A 27 19.34 -104.34 -65.70
N GLN A 28 18.63 -104.24 -66.83
CA GLN A 28 17.73 -103.12 -67.13
C GLN A 28 16.60 -103.03 -66.09
N LYS A 29 16.04 -104.17 -65.65
CA LYS A 29 15.03 -104.22 -64.59
C LYS A 29 15.58 -103.71 -63.26
N LYS A 30 16.78 -104.12 -62.86
CA LYS A 30 17.46 -103.62 -61.66
C LYS A 30 17.76 -102.13 -61.76
N GLU A 31 18.18 -101.65 -62.93
CA GLU A 31 18.44 -100.24 -63.19
C GLU A 31 17.13 -99.42 -63.13
N ILE A 32 16.04 -99.94 -63.69
CA ILE A 32 14.69 -99.35 -63.60
C ILE A 32 14.21 -99.32 -62.15
N GLU A 33 14.43 -100.39 -61.38
CA GLU A 33 14.02 -100.45 -59.98
C GLU A 33 14.83 -99.48 -59.11
N LEU A 34 16.14 -99.36 -59.37
CA LEU A 34 17.00 -98.37 -58.73
C LEU A 34 16.57 -96.95 -59.09
N LYS A 35 16.34 -96.67 -60.38
CA LYS A 35 15.83 -95.37 -60.85
C LYS A 35 14.47 -95.05 -60.23
N ASN A 36 13.57 -96.02 -60.11
CA ASN A 36 12.27 -95.85 -59.45
C ASN A 36 12.43 -95.53 -57.96
N LYS A 37 13.34 -96.19 -57.24
CA LYS A 37 13.65 -95.84 -55.84
C LYS A 37 14.19 -94.42 -55.72
N THR A 38 15.08 -94.01 -56.62
CA THR A 38 15.64 -92.65 -56.65
C THR A 38 14.56 -91.62 -57.00
N ILE A 39 13.67 -91.91 -57.95
CA ILE A 39 12.52 -91.07 -58.30
C ILE A 39 11.61 -90.89 -57.07
N GLU A 40 11.35 -91.95 -56.31
CA GLU A 40 10.47 -91.87 -55.14
C GLU A 40 11.12 -91.11 -53.99
N GLN A 41 12.44 -91.24 -53.80
CA GLN A 41 13.21 -90.37 -52.90
C GLN A 41 13.14 -88.90 -53.35
N TYR A 42 13.28 -88.61 -54.65
CA TYR A 42 13.14 -87.25 -55.16
C TYR A 42 11.72 -86.71 -54.98
N LYS A 43 10.67 -87.50 -55.21
CA LYS A 43 9.29 -87.09 -54.95
C LYS A 43 9.07 -86.79 -53.47
N GLN A 44 9.61 -87.61 -52.58
CA GLN A 44 9.49 -87.40 -51.14
C GLN A 44 10.24 -86.14 -50.69
N ASN A 45 11.45 -85.93 -51.20
CA ASN A 45 12.23 -84.71 -50.94
C ASN A 45 11.53 -83.47 -51.49
N LEU A 46 10.95 -83.55 -52.69
CA LEU A 46 10.17 -82.47 -53.30
C LEU A 46 8.93 -82.14 -52.47
N THR A 47 8.20 -83.16 -52.01
CA THR A 47 7.02 -82.99 -51.13
C THR A 47 7.41 -82.32 -49.81
N ASN A 48 8.49 -82.78 -49.17
CA ASN A 48 9.01 -82.18 -47.94
C ASN A 48 9.46 -80.72 -48.16
N SER A 49 10.05 -80.43 -49.32
CA SER A 49 10.49 -79.07 -49.66
C SER A 49 9.30 -78.15 -49.93
N LEU A 50 8.28 -78.64 -50.62
CA LEU A 50 7.01 -77.92 -50.83
C LEU A 50 6.32 -77.61 -49.51
N GLN A 51 6.31 -78.55 -48.56
CA GLN A 51 5.72 -78.32 -47.24
C GLN A 51 6.49 -77.25 -46.45
N LYS A 52 7.83 -77.26 -46.50
CA LYS A 52 8.65 -76.20 -45.89
C LYS A 52 8.43 -74.85 -46.55
N ILE A 53 8.28 -74.79 -47.87
CA ILE A 53 7.96 -73.55 -48.59
C ILE A 53 6.65 -72.99 -48.07
N TYR A 54 5.61 -73.82 -47.97
CA TYR A 54 4.30 -73.41 -47.45
C TYR A 54 4.36 -72.90 -45.99
N GLU A 55 5.13 -73.56 -45.12
CA GLU A 55 5.32 -73.12 -43.73
C GLU A 55 6.08 -71.78 -43.64
N LEU A 56 7.08 -71.59 -44.50
CA LEU A 56 7.84 -70.33 -44.59
C LEU A 56 6.98 -69.19 -45.15
N GLU A 57 6.18 -69.45 -46.18
CA GLU A 57 5.21 -68.49 -46.74
C GLU A 57 4.25 -68.01 -45.66
N LYS A 58 3.65 -68.95 -44.90
CA LYS A 58 2.77 -68.60 -43.79
C LYS A 58 3.48 -67.74 -42.73
N ARG A 59 4.74 -68.06 -42.41
CA ARG A 59 5.52 -67.29 -41.44
C ARG A 59 5.90 -65.90 -41.95
N ILE A 60 6.12 -65.75 -43.26
CA ILE A 60 6.33 -64.46 -43.91
C ILE A 60 5.06 -63.61 -43.78
N GLU A 61 3.88 -64.16 -44.09
CA GLU A 61 2.60 -63.44 -43.93
C GLU A 61 2.36 -62.99 -42.47
N GLU A 62 2.64 -63.85 -41.50
CA GLU A 62 2.51 -63.51 -40.07
C GLU A 62 3.48 -62.39 -39.65
N LEU A 63 4.72 -62.42 -40.14
CA LEU A 63 5.72 -61.38 -39.87
C LEU A 63 5.37 -60.06 -40.55
N GLU A 64 4.87 -60.09 -41.78
CA GLU A 64 4.40 -58.89 -42.50
C GLU A 64 3.25 -58.23 -41.75
N LYS A 65 2.27 -59.01 -41.29
CA LYS A 65 1.18 -58.51 -40.46
C LYS A 65 1.68 -57.89 -39.15
N SER A 66 2.58 -58.58 -38.45
CA SER A 66 3.17 -58.06 -37.21
C SER A 66 3.98 -56.78 -37.44
N ASN A 67 4.68 -56.66 -38.56
CA ASN A 67 5.40 -55.44 -38.94
C ASN A 67 4.43 -54.29 -39.23
N GLN A 68 3.35 -54.53 -39.98
CA GLN A 68 2.33 -53.51 -40.23
C GLN A 68 1.70 -52.99 -38.92
N GLU A 69 1.39 -53.88 -37.98
CA GLU A 69 0.87 -53.49 -36.65
C GLU A 69 1.87 -52.62 -35.88
N LYS A 70 3.16 -52.97 -35.91
CA LYS A 70 4.23 -52.18 -35.28
C LYS A 70 4.42 -50.83 -35.95
N GLU A 71 4.35 -50.74 -37.28
CA GLU A 71 4.43 -49.47 -38.01
C GLU A 71 3.29 -48.52 -37.62
N ILE A 72 2.06 -49.05 -37.50
CA ILE A 72 0.91 -48.28 -37.02
C ILE A 72 1.15 -47.80 -35.58
N LEU A 73 1.65 -48.67 -34.70
CA LEU A 73 1.95 -48.33 -33.32
C LEU A 73 3.03 -47.23 -33.22
N ILE A 74 4.10 -47.35 -34.00
CA ILE A 74 5.16 -46.33 -34.08
C ILE A 74 4.58 -45.00 -34.55
N LYS A 75 3.79 -44.99 -35.62
CA LYS A 75 3.15 -43.77 -36.14
C LYS A 75 2.26 -43.09 -35.10
N ASN A 76 1.47 -43.86 -34.37
CA ASN A 76 0.63 -43.35 -33.29
C ASN A 76 1.45 -42.76 -32.15
N LYS A 77 2.53 -43.43 -31.75
CA LYS A 77 3.44 -42.96 -30.69
C LYS A 77 4.22 -41.72 -31.10
N THR A 78 4.66 -41.61 -32.36
CA THR A 78 5.29 -40.39 -32.88
C THR A 78 4.33 -39.21 -32.82
N SER A 79 3.07 -39.40 -33.23
CA SER A 79 2.05 -38.33 -33.14
C SER A 79 1.73 -37.93 -31.69
N GLU A 80 1.75 -38.87 -30.75
CA GLU A 80 1.59 -38.60 -29.32
C GLU A 80 2.78 -37.77 -28.76
N ILE A 81 4.01 -38.11 -29.14
CA ILE A 81 5.23 -37.37 -28.77
C ILE A 81 5.18 -35.94 -29.31
N GLU A 82 4.80 -35.75 -30.58
CA GLU A 82 4.67 -34.42 -31.19
C GLU A 82 3.68 -33.55 -30.40
N LYS A 83 2.50 -34.09 -30.05
CA LYS A 83 1.49 -33.39 -29.24
C LYS A 83 2.01 -33.02 -27.85
N LEU A 84 2.73 -33.93 -27.19
CA LEU A 84 3.31 -33.66 -25.87
C LEU A 84 4.40 -32.60 -25.94
N ASN A 85 5.23 -32.60 -26.98
CA ASN A 85 6.25 -31.58 -27.20
C ASN A 85 5.63 -30.20 -27.42
N SER A 86 4.59 -30.09 -28.26
CA SER A 86 3.89 -28.81 -28.44
C SER A 86 3.30 -28.29 -27.13
N LYS A 87 2.69 -29.17 -26.32
CA LYS A 87 2.15 -28.79 -25.00
C LYS A 87 3.24 -28.39 -23.99
N LEU A 88 4.41 -29.02 -24.06
CA LEU A 88 5.56 -28.66 -23.24
C LEU A 88 6.07 -27.26 -23.60
N GLU A 89 6.20 -26.95 -24.88
CA GLU A 89 6.59 -25.63 -25.37
C GLU A 89 5.59 -24.55 -24.93
N GLU A 90 4.28 -24.80 -25.09
CA GLU A 90 3.23 -23.89 -24.61
C GLU A 90 3.33 -23.62 -23.11
N ASN A 91 3.53 -24.67 -22.31
CA ASN A 91 3.69 -24.54 -20.86
C ASN A 91 4.96 -23.77 -20.48
N GLN A 92 6.06 -23.96 -21.19
CA GLN A 92 7.30 -23.20 -20.97
C GLN A 92 7.09 -21.70 -21.24
N ILE A 93 6.37 -21.36 -22.31
CA ILE A 93 5.99 -19.97 -22.61
C ILE A 93 5.13 -19.39 -21.50
N GLN A 94 4.11 -20.13 -21.02
CA GLN A 94 3.25 -19.67 -19.92
C GLN A 94 4.03 -19.47 -18.61
N ILE A 95 4.94 -20.37 -18.28
CA ILE A 95 5.80 -20.24 -17.09
C ILE A 95 6.65 -18.97 -17.20
N GLN A 96 7.24 -18.70 -18.36
CA GLN A 96 8.05 -17.50 -18.55
C GLN A 96 7.20 -16.22 -18.43
N GLN A 97 5.98 -16.23 -18.97
CA GLN A 97 5.04 -15.10 -18.83
C GLN A 97 4.63 -14.87 -17.37
N LEU A 98 4.35 -15.94 -16.62
CA LEU A 98 4.01 -15.85 -15.19
C LEU A 98 5.20 -15.35 -14.36
N LYS A 99 6.42 -15.81 -14.67
CA LYS A 99 7.64 -15.34 -14.01
C LYS A 99 7.84 -13.83 -14.22
N ASN A 100 7.68 -13.36 -15.46
CA ASN A 100 7.79 -11.93 -15.77
C ASN A 100 6.69 -11.10 -15.07
N LYS A 101 5.45 -11.62 -14.99
CA LYS A 101 4.37 -10.96 -14.24
C LYS A 101 4.69 -10.88 -12.75
N LEU A 102 5.18 -11.97 -12.15
CA LEU A 102 5.55 -12.01 -10.74
C LEU A 102 6.66 -11.00 -10.43
N GLU A 103 7.70 -10.93 -11.27
CA GLU A 103 8.79 -9.97 -11.12
C GLU A 103 8.29 -8.52 -11.21
N ASN A 104 7.39 -8.22 -12.14
CA ASN A 104 6.78 -6.90 -12.25
C ASN A 104 5.94 -6.54 -11.02
N GLU A 105 5.17 -7.48 -10.47
CA GLU A 105 4.37 -7.24 -9.26
C GLU A 105 5.26 -7.10 -8.01
N LEU A 106 6.36 -7.84 -7.91
CA LEU A 106 7.37 -7.65 -6.85
C LEU A 106 8.00 -6.25 -6.92
N ASN A 107 8.39 -5.79 -8.11
CA ASN A 107 8.95 -4.45 -8.28
C ASN A 107 7.95 -3.34 -7.90
N LYS A 108 6.67 -3.50 -8.24
CA LYS A 108 5.60 -2.57 -7.80
C LYS A 108 5.46 -2.58 -6.29
N PHE A 109 5.44 -3.77 -5.68
CA PHE A 109 5.33 -3.93 -4.24
C PHE A 109 6.50 -3.24 -3.50
N GLU A 110 7.74 -3.43 -3.93
CA GLU A 110 8.91 -2.77 -3.34
C GLU A 110 8.85 -1.25 -3.46
N LYS A 111 8.41 -0.74 -4.63
CA LYS A 111 8.23 0.70 -4.84
C LYS A 111 7.17 1.26 -3.88
N THR A 112 6.01 0.62 -3.79
CA THR A 112 4.94 1.04 -2.87
C THR A 112 5.38 0.96 -1.42
N LYS A 113 6.15 -0.07 -1.03
CA LYS A 113 6.73 -0.17 0.31
C LYS A 113 7.62 1.03 0.64
N LYS A 114 8.49 1.45 -0.30
CA LYS A 114 9.36 2.61 -0.11
C LYS A 114 8.59 3.93 -0.03
N GLU A 115 7.63 4.15 -0.93
CA GLU A 115 6.74 5.33 -0.88
C GLU A 115 6.00 5.41 0.48
N TYR A 116 5.68 4.25 1.05
CA TYR A 116 5.01 4.15 2.33
C TYR A 116 5.92 4.45 3.53
N GLU A 117 7.15 3.92 3.54
CA GLU A 117 8.15 4.24 4.57
C GLU A 117 8.44 5.75 4.59
N GLN A 118 8.58 6.37 3.41
CA GLN A 118 8.73 7.83 3.27
C GLN A 118 7.53 8.61 3.82
N LEU A 119 6.31 8.11 3.59
CA LEU A 119 5.11 8.73 4.15
C LEU A 119 5.10 8.68 5.68
N ILE A 120 5.51 7.57 6.29
CA ILE A 120 5.64 7.45 7.76
C ILE A 120 6.66 8.45 8.31
N GLU A 121 7.82 8.57 7.66
CA GLU A 121 8.84 9.55 8.05
C GLU A 121 8.32 10.98 7.97
N GLN A 122 7.62 11.33 6.88
CA GLN A 122 7.00 12.64 6.72
C GLN A 122 5.97 12.92 7.82
N ILE A 123 5.08 11.97 8.11
CA ILE A 123 4.08 12.16 9.17
C ILE A 123 4.76 12.31 10.54
N ASN A 124 5.75 11.46 10.86
CA ASN A 124 6.48 11.59 12.13
C ASN A 124 7.20 12.94 12.26
N SER A 125 7.76 13.45 11.16
CA SER A 125 8.35 14.80 11.11
C SER A 125 7.30 15.87 11.41
N THR A 126 6.11 15.77 10.80
CA THR A 126 4.98 16.67 11.07
C THR A 126 4.49 16.59 12.52
N MET A 127 4.38 15.39 13.10
CA MET A 127 4.00 15.21 14.52
C MET A 127 5.04 15.80 15.47
N SER A 128 6.32 15.58 15.18
CA SER A 128 7.43 16.19 15.91
C SER A 128 7.38 17.71 15.82
N TRP A 129 7.04 18.25 14.65
CA TRP A 129 6.85 19.68 14.45
C TRP A 129 5.73 20.23 15.35
N PHE A 130 4.56 19.59 15.43
CA PHE A 130 3.49 20.06 16.34
C PHE A 130 3.95 20.05 17.80
N SER A 131 4.63 18.98 18.24
CA SER A 131 5.14 18.89 19.60
C SER A 131 6.18 19.96 19.92
N GLN A 132 7.04 20.32 18.97
CA GLN A 132 8.06 21.37 19.15
C GLN A 132 7.46 22.78 19.17
N ASN A 133 6.28 22.95 18.58
CA ASN A 133 5.55 24.23 18.53
C ASN A 133 4.41 24.30 19.54
N ALA A 134 4.26 23.28 20.40
CA ALA A 134 3.26 23.27 21.47
C ALA A 134 3.60 24.24 22.61
N TYR A 135 4.85 24.63 22.75
CA TYR A 135 5.36 25.48 23.83
C TYR A 135 6.21 26.62 23.27
N PHE A 136 6.20 27.76 23.95
CA PHE A 136 7.02 28.90 23.58
C PHE A 136 8.52 28.59 23.79
N PRO A 137 9.40 28.87 22.81
CA PRO A 137 10.78 28.38 22.79
C PRO A 137 11.70 29.23 23.68
N GLU A 138 11.78 28.87 24.96
CA GLU A 138 12.71 29.50 25.91
C GLU A 138 14.18 29.31 25.51
N GLY A 139 15.01 30.32 25.77
CA GLY A 139 16.43 30.33 25.45
C GLY A 139 16.73 30.37 23.95
N TYR A 140 15.72 30.54 23.09
CA TYR A 140 15.91 30.65 21.65
C TYR A 140 16.59 31.96 21.25
N LYS A 141 16.11 33.08 21.82
CA LYS A 141 16.62 34.43 21.64
C LYS A 141 16.31 35.28 22.87
N TRP A 142 17.14 36.30 23.12
CA TRP A 142 16.96 37.18 24.28
C TRP A 142 15.63 37.95 24.22
N GLU A 143 15.15 38.32 23.03
CA GLU A 143 13.85 38.97 22.85
C GLU A 143 12.69 38.07 23.31
N SER A 144 12.78 36.77 23.03
CA SER A 144 11.77 35.78 23.41
C SER A 144 11.72 35.61 24.93
N ASP A 145 12.88 35.50 25.58
CA ASP A 145 12.95 35.34 27.04
C ASP A 145 12.44 36.60 27.77
N ILE A 146 12.79 37.78 27.27
CA ILE A 146 12.27 39.05 27.82
C ILE A 146 10.77 39.16 27.60
N PHE A 147 10.27 38.82 26.41
CA PHE A 147 8.84 38.82 26.13
C PHE A 147 8.07 37.91 27.09
N LEU A 148 8.51 36.65 27.27
CA LEU A 148 7.84 35.72 28.16
C LEU A 148 7.87 36.22 29.61
N LYS A 149 8.99 36.79 30.06
CA LYS A 149 9.09 37.38 31.39
C LYS A 149 8.13 38.56 31.57
N LEU A 150 8.03 39.46 30.58
CA LEU A 150 7.08 40.57 30.61
C LEU A 150 5.64 40.08 30.70
N VAL A 151 5.30 39.04 29.94
CA VAL A 151 3.97 38.41 30.02
C VAL A 151 3.70 37.84 31.43
N GLN A 152 4.68 37.16 32.03
CA GLN A 152 4.53 36.61 33.38
C GLN A 152 4.37 37.69 34.44
N ASP A 153 5.16 38.76 34.36
CA ASP A 153 5.21 39.81 35.38
C ASP A 153 4.01 40.77 35.28
N GLU A 154 3.53 41.08 34.07
CA GLU A 154 2.57 42.16 33.84
C GLU A 154 1.17 41.67 33.43
N CYS A 155 1.04 40.49 32.79
CA CYS A 155 -0.26 39.99 32.35
C CYS A 155 -0.99 39.13 33.38
N ILE A 156 -0.31 38.71 34.45
CA ILE A 156 -0.91 37.97 35.57
C ILE A 156 -1.13 38.94 36.73
N TYR A 157 -2.39 39.30 36.98
CA TYR A 157 -2.76 40.25 38.03
C TYR A 157 -3.95 39.74 38.83
N LYS A 158 -3.88 39.82 40.17
CA LYS A 158 -4.92 39.33 41.09
C LYS A 158 -5.39 37.90 40.78
N ASN A 159 -4.45 36.98 40.50
CA ASN A 159 -4.70 35.59 40.12
C ASN A 159 -5.52 35.43 38.82
N LYS A 160 -5.44 36.41 37.91
CA LYS A 160 -6.04 36.34 36.58
C LYS A 160 -4.98 36.56 35.52
N LEU A 161 -4.96 35.71 34.50
CA LEU A 161 -4.17 35.91 33.30
C LEU A 161 -5.02 36.68 32.29
N ASN A 162 -4.64 37.93 32.03
CA ASN A 162 -5.29 38.76 31.05
C ASN A 162 -4.82 38.40 29.64
N VAL A 163 -5.66 37.70 28.87
CA VAL A 163 -5.26 37.22 27.53
C VAL A 163 -4.97 38.38 26.57
N PRO A 164 -5.80 39.44 26.49
CA PRO A 164 -5.47 40.67 25.76
C PRO A 164 -4.12 41.31 26.07
N CYS A 165 -3.57 41.14 27.28
CA CYS A 165 -2.24 41.66 27.62
C CYS A 165 -1.14 40.95 26.84
N ILE A 166 -1.27 39.62 26.66
CA ILE A 166 -0.31 38.83 25.88
C ILE A 166 -0.27 39.33 24.44
N THR A 167 -1.46 39.49 23.83
CA THR A 167 -1.60 39.92 22.44
C THR A 167 -1.19 41.38 22.26
N HIS A 168 -1.42 42.25 23.26
CA HIS A 168 -0.88 43.60 23.26
C HIS A 168 0.66 43.60 23.18
N PHE A 169 1.32 42.73 23.95
CA PHE A 169 2.78 42.60 23.88
C PHE A 169 3.30 41.93 22.61
N PHE A 170 2.47 41.29 21.79
CA PHE A 170 2.91 40.86 20.45
C PHE A 170 3.43 42.06 19.67
N GLU A 171 2.66 43.14 19.61
CA GLU A 171 3.02 44.33 18.83
C GLU A 171 3.92 45.31 19.59
N HIS A 172 3.78 45.40 20.92
CA HIS A 172 4.37 46.48 21.73
C HIS A 172 5.60 46.07 22.56
N SER A 173 6.18 44.89 22.28
CA SER A 173 7.39 44.40 22.96
C SER A 173 8.59 44.27 22.02
N ALA A 174 9.71 43.79 22.56
CA ALA A 174 10.89 43.41 21.79
C ALA A 174 10.61 42.35 20.70
N MET A 175 9.53 41.58 20.82
CA MET A 175 9.13 40.61 19.79
C MET A 175 8.52 41.28 18.56
N SER A 176 7.83 42.42 18.72
CA SER A 176 7.27 43.26 17.64
C SER A 176 6.59 42.48 16.51
N LEU A 177 5.81 41.45 16.87
CA LEU A 177 5.07 40.59 15.97
C LEU A 177 3.91 41.38 15.35
N ARG A 178 3.78 41.33 14.01
CA ARG A 178 2.74 42.06 13.26
C ARG A 178 1.83 41.12 12.48
N TYR A 179 0.53 41.43 12.47
CA TYR A 179 -0.40 40.63 11.68
C TYR A 179 -0.19 40.94 10.20
N LYS A 180 -0.07 39.90 9.39
CA LYS A 180 0.08 40.03 7.94
C LYS A 180 -0.62 38.88 7.26
N THR A 181 -1.73 39.17 6.59
CA THR A 181 -2.32 38.23 5.63
C THR A 181 -1.31 38.00 4.51
N GLU A 182 -0.86 36.76 4.33
CA GLU A 182 0.02 36.40 3.24
C GLU A 182 -0.71 36.53 1.89
N GLU A 183 -0.64 37.72 1.26
CA GLU A 183 -0.88 37.85 -0.19
C GLU A 183 0.32 37.23 -0.93
N LEU A 184 0.50 35.92 -0.79
CA LEU A 184 1.59 35.22 -1.44
C LEU A 184 1.25 35.04 -2.92
N GLY A 185 1.82 35.91 -3.75
CA GLY A 185 1.84 35.79 -5.21
C GLY A 185 2.38 34.44 -5.70
N GLY A 186 1.52 33.42 -5.68
CA GLY A 186 1.78 32.08 -6.20
C GLY A 186 2.52 31.10 -5.27
N LYS A 187 2.83 31.45 -4.00
CA LYS A 187 3.38 30.48 -3.04
C LYS A 187 2.26 29.82 -2.24
N LYS A 188 2.43 28.55 -1.91
CA LYS A 188 1.50 27.81 -1.06
C LYS A 188 1.51 28.43 0.34
N ASP A 189 0.33 28.74 0.84
CA ASP A 189 0.05 28.99 2.26
C ASP A 189 0.63 27.85 3.11
N TYR A 190 1.35 28.21 4.18
CA TYR A 190 1.97 27.25 5.08
C TYR A 190 2.06 27.81 6.50
N LEU A 191 1.79 26.93 7.47
CA LEU A 191 1.88 27.24 8.89
C LEU A 191 3.33 27.43 9.33
N GLN A 192 3.67 28.59 9.89
CA GLN A 192 5.01 28.89 10.38
C GLN A 192 5.26 28.25 11.75
N SER A 193 6.51 27.86 12.00
CA SER A 193 6.92 27.45 13.35
C SER A 193 7.02 28.67 14.26
N ILE A 194 6.84 28.51 15.58
CA ILE A 194 6.97 29.59 16.56
C ILE A 194 8.31 30.33 16.44
N LYS A 195 9.40 29.57 16.24
CA LYS A 195 10.74 30.13 16.02
C LYS A 195 10.82 30.97 14.74
N GLU A 196 10.14 30.54 13.69
CA GLU A 196 10.08 31.25 12.42
C GLU A 196 9.23 32.51 12.51
N THR A 197 8.07 32.44 13.17
CA THR A 197 7.20 33.59 13.45
C THR A 197 7.97 34.66 14.26
N ILE A 198 8.72 34.26 15.28
CA ILE A 198 9.62 35.16 16.05
C ILE A 198 10.70 35.76 15.15
N LEU A 199 11.33 34.94 14.30
CA LEU A 199 12.42 35.40 13.42
C LEU A 199 11.94 36.42 12.39
N ARG A 200 10.73 36.21 11.85
CA ARG A 200 10.15 37.05 10.80
C ARG A 200 9.46 38.29 11.38
N GLY A 201 8.97 38.23 12.61
CA GLY A 201 8.21 39.32 13.24
C GLY A 201 6.84 39.55 12.60
N TYR A 202 6.31 38.58 11.87
CA TYR A 202 4.93 38.61 11.36
C TYR A 202 4.35 37.20 11.20
N GLY A 203 3.03 37.13 11.13
CA GLY A 203 2.26 35.92 10.84
C GLY A 203 0.79 36.26 10.53
N ASP A 204 0.06 35.29 10.00
CA ASP A 204 -1.39 35.36 9.79
C ASP A 204 -2.16 34.77 10.98
N CYS A 205 -3.44 34.42 10.79
CA CYS A 205 -4.31 34.04 11.90
C CYS A 205 -3.91 32.68 12.50
N GLU A 206 -3.44 31.76 11.67
CA GLU A 206 -2.92 30.46 12.04
C GLU A 206 -1.67 30.59 12.91
N ASP A 207 -0.72 31.41 12.46
CA ASP A 207 0.56 31.66 13.16
C ASP A 207 0.33 32.34 14.51
N TYR A 208 -0.57 33.32 14.56
CA TYR A 208 -0.96 34.01 15.79
C TYR A 208 -1.64 33.08 16.79
N ALA A 209 -2.57 32.25 16.32
CA ALA A 209 -3.25 31.27 17.15
C ALA A 209 -2.28 30.23 17.72
N LEU A 210 -1.33 29.78 16.90
CA LEU A 210 -0.29 28.85 17.34
C LEU A 210 0.64 29.50 18.38
N MET A 211 1.07 30.74 18.15
CA MET A 211 1.89 31.52 19.08
C MET A 211 1.21 31.69 20.43
N LEU A 212 -0.04 32.13 20.46
CA LEU A 212 -0.78 32.34 21.69
C LEU A 212 -1.00 31.03 22.45
N LYS A 213 -1.36 29.94 21.73
CA LYS A 213 -1.43 28.59 22.32
C LYS A 213 -0.11 28.19 22.98
N ALA A 214 1.01 28.38 22.29
CA ALA A 214 2.34 28.01 22.79
C ALA A 214 2.70 28.76 24.08
N ILE A 215 2.38 30.06 24.15
CA ILE A 215 2.60 30.88 25.35
C ILE A 215 1.71 30.41 26.50
N LEU A 216 0.42 30.18 26.26
CA LEU A 216 -0.51 29.71 27.29
C LEU A 216 -0.09 28.35 27.87
N ASN A 217 0.37 27.44 27.02
CA ASN A 217 0.94 26.16 27.45
C ASN A 217 2.20 26.34 28.31
N THR A 218 3.13 27.21 27.92
CA THR A 218 4.34 27.52 28.72
C THR A 218 3.98 28.17 30.06
N LEU A 219 3.03 29.11 30.08
CA LEU A 219 2.56 29.74 31.32
C LEU A 219 1.90 28.74 32.25
N LYS A 220 1.08 27.83 31.71
CA LYS A 220 0.50 26.71 32.47
C LYS A 220 1.58 25.85 33.11
N GLU A 221 2.60 25.45 32.35
CA GLU A 221 3.69 24.61 32.87
C GLU A 221 4.47 25.30 33.99
N LYS A 222 4.71 26.62 33.88
CA LYS A 222 5.44 27.39 34.89
C LYS A 222 4.63 27.71 36.14
N ASN A 223 3.30 27.71 36.04
CA ASN A 223 2.39 28.16 37.11
C ASN A 223 1.45 27.04 37.61
N GLN A 224 1.88 25.78 37.54
CA GLN A 224 1.08 24.60 37.92
C GLN A 224 0.50 24.65 39.35
N ASN A 225 1.10 25.44 40.25
CA ASN A 225 0.68 25.55 41.65
C ASN A 225 -0.18 26.79 41.94
N LEU A 226 -0.46 27.63 40.94
CA LEU A 226 -1.23 28.87 41.12
C LEU A 226 -2.65 28.70 40.58
N ASP A 227 -3.65 29.17 41.34
CA ASP A 227 -5.04 29.21 40.89
C ASP A 227 -5.27 30.43 40.01
N ILE A 228 -4.76 30.38 38.77
CA ILE A 228 -4.89 31.47 37.80
C ILE A 228 -6.11 31.23 36.92
N LYS A 229 -7.03 32.19 36.87
CA LYS A 229 -8.15 32.18 35.92
C LYS A 229 -7.82 32.95 34.65
N LEU A 230 -8.34 32.50 33.52
CA LEU A 230 -8.28 33.25 32.27
C LEU A 230 -9.26 34.43 32.34
N SER A 231 -8.85 35.58 31.81
CA SER A 231 -9.66 36.78 31.67
C SER A 231 -9.60 37.26 30.23
N TYR A 232 -10.77 37.38 29.61
CA TYR A 232 -10.93 37.84 28.23
C TYR A 232 -11.62 39.21 28.18
N ALA A 233 -11.39 39.95 27.10
CA ALA A 233 -12.20 41.12 26.79
C ALA A 233 -13.48 40.69 26.07
N ALA A 234 -14.65 41.12 26.52
CA ALA A 234 -15.91 40.90 25.82
C ALA A 234 -16.55 42.25 25.46
N ALA A 235 -17.10 42.36 24.26
CA ALA A 235 -17.71 43.60 23.79
C ALA A 235 -18.87 44.03 24.71
N SER A 236 -18.80 45.26 25.24
CA SER A 236 -19.79 45.82 26.16
C SER A 236 -19.74 47.34 26.13
N SER A 237 -20.71 47.95 25.45
CA SER A 237 -20.76 49.42 25.28
C SER A 237 -20.80 50.15 26.62
N GLY A 238 -19.97 51.19 26.75
CA GLY A 238 -19.85 52.02 27.95
C GLY A 238 -18.96 51.45 29.06
N SER A 239 -18.44 50.23 28.90
CA SER A 239 -17.52 49.58 29.84
C SER A 239 -16.06 49.81 29.47
N ARG A 240 -15.13 49.51 30.40
CA ARG A 240 -13.69 49.50 30.13
C ARG A 240 -13.08 48.20 30.63
N TYR A 241 -12.29 47.56 29.79
CA TYR A 241 -11.53 46.37 30.16
C TYR A 241 -10.05 46.71 30.28
N ILE A 242 -9.50 46.63 31.49
CA ILE A 242 -8.08 46.88 31.74
C ILE A 242 -7.28 45.75 31.12
N ILE A 243 -6.35 46.07 30.22
CA ILE A 243 -5.44 45.13 29.55
C ILE A 243 -4.24 44.86 30.46
N TYR A 244 -3.54 45.90 30.91
CA TYR A 244 -2.52 45.76 31.95
C TYR A 244 -2.34 47.07 32.72
N PRO A 245 -2.17 47.00 34.05
CA PRO A 245 -1.86 48.16 34.87
C PRO A 245 -0.39 48.56 34.68
N LEU A 246 -0.09 49.84 34.49
CA LEU A 246 1.29 50.33 34.49
C LEU A 246 1.77 50.42 35.94
N LYS A 247 2.56 49.42 36.39
CA LYS A 247 3.31 49.35 37.65
C LYS A 247 2.80 50.22 38.81
N ASN A 248 2.10 49.60 39.77
CA ASN A 248 1.71 50.17 41.07
C ASN A 248 0.89 51.48 41.03
N ASN A 249 0.57 52.01 39.86
CA ASN A 249 -0.31 53.15 39.70
C ASN A 249 -1.64 52.68 39.10
N GLU A 250 -2.67 52.53 39.93
CA GLU A 250 -4.00 52.12 39.47
C GLU A 250 -4.64 53.16 38.51
N ASP A 251 -4.06 54.36 38.42
CA ASP A 251 -4.54 55.44 37.58
C ASP A 251 -3.94 55.44 36.16
N GLU A 252 -2.90 54.64 35.89
CA GLU A 252 -2.26 54.52 34.58
C GLU A 252 -2.37 53.08 34.05
N TYR A 253 -3.21 52.87 33.04
CA TYR A 253 -3.44 51.55 32.47
C TYR A 253 -3.78 51.61 30.99
N TRP A 254 -3.42 50.55 30.27
CA TRP A 254 -3.98 50.30 28.95
C TRP A 254 -5.31 49.59 29.10
N TYR A 255 -6.32 50.01 28.34
CA TYR A 255 -7.64 49.39 28.36
C TYR A 255 -8.24 49.33 26.96
N TYR A 256 -9.15 48.39 26.76
CA TYR A 256 -10.09 48.45 25.65
C TYR A 256 -11.33 49.25 26.06
N PRO A 257 -11.70 50.29 25.29
CA PRO A 257 -12.99 50.93 25.45
C PRO A 257 -14.10 49.94 25.03
N ASP A 258 -15.30 50.17 25.54
CA ASP A 258 -16.50 49.41 25.18
C ASP A 258 -16.31 47.89 25.35
N SER A 259 -15.60 47.50 26.41
CA SER A 259 -15.30 46.11 26.74
C SER A 259 -15.45 45.86 28.23
N THR A 260 -15.91 44.67 28.59
CA THR A 260 -16.00 44.18 29.97
C THR A 260 -15.17 42.92 30.14
N GLU A 261 -14.87 42.57 31.39
CA GLU A 261 -14.24 41.30 31.71
C GLU A 261 -15.21 40.14 31.49
N LYS A 262 -14.72 39.11 30.79
CA LYS A 262 -15.31 37.77 30.76
C LYS A 262 -14.34 36.81 31.44
N GLU A 263 -14.73 36.31 32.61
CA GLU A 263 -13.98 35.28 33.31
C GLU A 263 -14.09 33.94 32.56
N GLY A 264 -12.95 33.28 32.37
CA GLY A 264 -12.81 31.99 31.70
C GLY A 264 -12.40 30.85 32.63
N LEU A 265 -11.91 29.78 32.02
CA LEU A 265 -11.42 28.60 32.72
C LEU A 265 -10.16 28.88 33.55
N ARG A 266 -9.84 27.97 34.47
CA ARG A 266 -8.55 27.96 35.18
C ARG A 266 -7.43 27.54 34.23
N LEU A 267 -6.31 28.25 34.25
CA LEU A 267 -5.14 27.97 33.42
C LEU A 267 -4.68 26.51 33.54
N ASN A 268 -4.63 25.99 34.76
CA ASN A 268 -4.15 24.62 35.01
C ASN A 268 -5.14 23.53 34.58
N ASP A 269 -6.44 23.85 34.57
CA ASP A 269 -7.50 22.93 34.13
C ASP A 269 -7.71 23.00 32.60
N SER A 270 -7.18 24.03 31.95
CA SER A 270 -7.39 24.31 30.52
C SER A 270 -6.42 23.54 29.62
N TYR A 271 -6.92 23.01 28.52
CA TYR A 271 -6.18 22.58 27.34
C TYR A 271 -6.45 23.59 26.22
N PHE A 272 -5.38 24.02 25.55
CA PHE A 272 -5.46 25.05 24.51
C PHE A 272 -5.33 24.42 23.13
N TYR A 273 -6.20 24.84 22.23
CA TYR A 273 -6.26 24.35 20.86
C TYR A 273 -6.28 25.54 19.89
N VAL A 274 -5.76 25.33 18.69
CA VAL A 274 -6.10 26.21 17.56
C VAL A 274 -7.29 25.59 16.86
N VAL A 275 -8.34 26.36 16.64
CA VAL A 275 -9.54 25.94 15.91
C VAL A 275 -9.73 26.85 14.72
N CYS A 276 -9.91 26.27 13.53
CA CYS A 276 -10.14 27.05 12.32
C CYS A 276 -11.52 26.74 11.75
N TYR A 277 -12.19 27.80 11.30
CA TYR A 277 -13.54 27.78 10.78
C TYR A 277 -13.65 28.71 9.58
N TYR A 278 -14.70 28.53 8.79
CA TYR A 278 -15.02 29.43 7.68
C TYR A 278 -16.14 30.37 8.08
N ASP A 279 -15.92 31.67 7.91
CA ASP A 279 -16.93 32.70 8.12
C ASP A 279 -17.54 33.13 6.77
N LYS A 280 -18.81 32.81 6.59
CA LYS A 280 -19.58 33.13 5.38
C LYS A 280 -19.87 34.62 5.24
N GLU A 281 -19.90 35.37 6.33
CA GLU A 281 -20.19 36.81 6.31
C GLU A 281 -19.02 37.58 5.71
N THR A 282 -17.80 37.19 6.05
CA THR A 282 -16.56 37.78 5.52
C THR A 282 -16.04 37.05 4.29
N ASN A 283 -16.53 35.83 4.01
CA ASN A 283 -16.04 34.93 2.97
C ASN A 283 -14.54 34.60 3.14
N PHE A 284 -14.09 34.46 4.39
CA PHE A 284 -12.70 34.13 4.73
C PHE A 284 -12.63 32.99 5.74
N GLY A 285 -11.58 32.17 5.63
CA GLY A 285 -11.17 31.27 6.71
C GLY A 285 -10.54 32.08 7.84
N HIS A 286 -10.74 31.64 9.07
CA HIS A 286 -10.15 32.25 10.25
C HIS A 286 -9.79 31.19 11.28
N CYS A 287 -8.72 31.45 12.04
CA CYS A 287 -8.27 30.60 13.13
C CYS A 287 -8.30 31.37 14.45
N ALA A 288 -8.80 30.71 15.48
CA ALA A 288 -8.91 31.21 16.83
C ALA A 288 -8.33 30.22 17.84
N ASN A 289 -8.20 30.63 19.09
CA ASN A 289 -7.86 29.72 20.17
C ASN A 289 -9.10 29.25 20.91
N ALA A 290 -9.11 27.97 21.29
CA ALA A 290 -10.13 27.40 22.16
C ALA A 290 -9.48 26.91 23.46
N ALA A 291 -10.10 27.23 24.60
CA ALA A 291 -9.76 26.69 25.91
C ALA A 291 -10.84 25.71 26.37
N SER A 292 -10.47 24.45 26.63
CA SER A 292 -11.39 23.41 27.10
C SER A 292 -10.83 22.70 28.32
N ASN A 293 -11.71 22.19 29.20
CA ASN A 293 -11.32 21.28 30.28
C ASN A 293 -11.07 19.85 29.78
N ASN A 294 -11.40 19.56 28.51
CA ASN A 294 -11.26 18.23 27.93
C ASN A 294 -9.97 18.13 27.11
N LYS A 295 -9.21 17.06 27.35
CA LYS A 295 -8.03 16.72 26.56
C LYS A 295 -8.41 15.90 25.33
N LEU A 296 -8.00 16.34 24.15
CA LEU A 296 -8.14 15.56 22.92
C LEU A 296 -7.01 14.54 22.80
N SER A 297 -7.37 13.26 22.62
CA SER A 297 -6.42 12.16 22.44
C SER A 297 -6.62 11.38 21.12
N SER A 298 -7.70 11.66 20.41
CA SER A 298 -8.03 11.07 19.10
C SER A 298 -8.97 11.98 18.32
N ALA A 299 -9.17 11.69 17.03
CA ALA A 299 -10.08 12.48 16.21
C ALA A 299 -11.55 12.42 16.67
N LYS A 300 -11.95 11.34 17.38
CA LYS A 300 -13.30 11.22 17.95
C LYS A 300 -13.54 12.19 19.11
N ASP A 301 -12.47 12.60 19.78
CA ASP A 301 -12.57 13.48 20.94
C ASP A 301 -12.87 14.91 20.54
N VAL A 302 -12.78 15.29 19.25
CA VAL A 302 -13.02 16.66 18.79
C VAL A 302 -14.36 17.20 19.31
N PHE A 303 -15.40 16.35 19.39
CA PHE A 303 -16.71 16.70 19.94
C PHE A 303 -16.71 17.07 21.44
N LEU A 304 -15.67 16.68 22.20
CA LEU A 304 -15.48 17.13 23.59
C LEU A 304 -15.10 18.60 23.71
N LEU A 305 -14.84 19.29 22.59
CA LEU A 305 -14.66 20.73 22.55
C LEU A 305 -15.98 21.51 22.70
N GLU A 306 -17.14 20.85 22.72
CA GLU A 306 -18.40 21.51 23.07
C GLU A 306 -18.27 22.27 24.41
N ASN A 307 -18.76 23.51 24.40
CA ASN A 307 -18.69 24.50 25.49
C ASN A 307 -17.29 25.06 25.79
N ALA A 308 -16.27 24.77 24.98
CA ALA A 308 -14.97 25.42 25.11
C ALA A 308 -15.09 26.93 24.81
N ASP A 309 -14.36 27.74 25.57
CA ASP A 309 -14.28 29.19 25.36
C ASP A 309 -13.40 29.46 24.14
N VAL A 310 -13.90 30.26 23.19
CA VAL A 310 -13.18 30.65 21.98
C VAL A 310 -12.77 32.12 22.09
N PHE A 311 -11.52 32.42 21.77
CA PHE A 311 -10.98 33.78 21.84
C PHE A 311 -10.02 34.09 20.69
N GLU A 312 -10.01 35.35 20.31
CA GLU A 312 -9.28 35.90 19.18
C GLU A 312 -7.78 36.06 19.51
N PRO A 313 -6.86 35.45 18.75
CA PRO A 313 -5.44 35.50 19.07
C PRO A 313 -4.78 36.86 18.82
N GLN A 314 -5.40 37.73 18.03
CA GLN A 314 -4.85 39.02 17.64
C GLN A 314 -5.09 40.08 18.72
N ASN A 315 -6.15 39.93 19.53
CA ASN A 315 -6.56 40.95 20.50
C ASN A 315 -7.09 40.39 21.83
N GLY A 316 -7.18 39.06 21.99
CA GLY A 316 -7.65 38.40 23.20
C GLY A 316 -9.15 38.57 23.49
N TYR A 317 -9.94 38.98 22.49
CA TYR A 317 -11.39 39.11 22.66
C TYR A 317 -12.05 37.74 22.76
N TYR A 318 -13.02 37.63 23.66
CA TYR A 318 -13.92 36.50 23.74
C TYR A 318 -14.87 36.50 22.55
N LEU A 319 -14.84 35.42 21.77
CA LEU A 319 -15.65 35.25 20.57
C LEU A 319 -16.94 34.46 20.82
N GLY A 320 -17.00 33.72 21.94
CA GLY A 320 -18.14 32.85 22.25
C GLY A 320 -17.70 31.48 22.75
N LYS A 321 -18.65 30.54 22.76
CA LYS A 321 -18.40 29.12 23.01
C LYS A 321 -18.63 28.28 21.76
N ILE A 322 -17.91 27.17 21.71
CA ILE A 322 -18.27 26.07 20.82
C ILE A 322 -19.61 25.49 21.31
N SER A 323 -20.55 25.27 20.39
CA SER A 323 -21.99 24.95 20.54
C SER A 323 -22.95 26.14 20.62
N GLU A 324 -22.48 27.35 20.95
CA GLU A 324 -23.28 28.58 21.00
C GLU A 324 -23.04 29.43 19.73
N GLU A 325 -21.85 30.04 19.61
CA GLU A 325 -21.45 30.88 18.47
C GLU A 325 -20.72 30.09 17.38
N PHE A 326 -20.05 29.01 17.76
CA PHE A 326 -19.33 28.11 16.86
C PHE A 326 -19.95 26.73 16.90
N LYS A 327 -19.76 25.94 15.84
CA LYS A 327 -20.18 24.54 15.81
C LYS A 327 -19.05 23.64 15.38
N ILE A 328 -19.06 22.39 15.79
CA ILE A 328 -18.11 21.40 15.29
C ILE A 328 -18.69 20.84 14.00
N CYS A 329 -17.94 20.87 12.91
CA CYS A 329 -18.41 20.34 11.65
C CYS A 329 -18.72 18.85 11.77
N SER A 330 -19.97 18.47 11.52
CA SER A 330 -20.42 17.08 11.52
C SER A 330 -20.67 16.53 10.12
N LYS A 331 -20.73 17.42 9.12
CA LYS A 331 -21.02 17.05 7.74
C LYS A 331 -20.30 17.98 6.77
N ALA A 332 -19.27 17.45 6.13
CA ALA A 332 -18.60 18.16 5.06
C ALA A 332 -19.47 18.18 3.80
N LYS A 333 -19.69 19.36 3.22
CA LYS A 333 -20.26 19.50 1.88
C LYS A 333 -19.13 19.87 0.93
N ARG A 334 -18.99 19.13 -0.16
CA ARG A 334 -18.03 19.45 -1.21
C ARG A 334 -18.61 20.58 -2.07
N ASP A 335 -18.15 21.80 -1.86
CA ASP A 335 -18.46 22.93 -2.75
C ASP A 335 -17.25 23.18 -3.65
N SER A 336 -17.46 22.95 -4.95
CA SER A 336 -16.65 23.24 -6.15
C SER A 336 -15.12 23.09 -6.12
N ASN A 337 -14.39 23.39 -5.04
CA ASN A 337 -12.97 23.12 -4.84
C ASN A 337 -12.52 22.86 -3.39
N PHE A 338 -13.39 22.98 -2.37
CA PHE A 338 -13.01 22.82 -0.96
C PHE A 338 -14.04 22.00 -0.16
N LEU A 339 -13.58 21.35 0.90
CA LEU A 339 -14.49 20.85 1.93
C LEU A 339 -15.01 22.05 2.70
N ALA A 340 -16.27 22.39 2.48
CA ALA A 340 -16.93 23.49 3.18
C ALA A 340 -17.84 22.92 4.28
N CYS A 341 -17.63 23.42 5.48
CA CYS A 341 -18.58 23.28 6.58
C CYS A 341 -19.56 24.47 6.57
N GLU A 342 -20.57 24.46 7.43
CA GLU A 342 -21.50 25.60 7.52
C GLU A 342 -20.83 26.83 8.16
N ASN A 343 -21.56 27.95 8.25
CA ASN A 343 -20.99 29.20 8.78
C ASN A 343 -20.50 28.97 10.22
N LYS A 344 -19.25 29.36 10.52
CA LYS A 344 -18.64 29.21 11.84
C LYS A 344 -18.59 27.76 12.35
N GLU A 345 -18.60 26.80 11.42
CA GLU A 345 -18.29 25.42 11.73
C GLU A 345 -16.78 25.17 11.69
N ILE A 346 -16.24 24.66 12.79
CA ILE A 346 -14.85 24.28 12.97
C ILE A 346 -14.57 23.05 12.12
N SER A 347 -13.59 23.15 11.23
CA SER A 347 -13.20 22.10 10.28
C SER A 347 -11.77 21.61 10.46
N LEU A 348 -10.98 22.31 11.29
CA LEU A 348 -9.60 21.99 11.60
C LEU A 348 -9.31 22.31 13.07
N VAL A 349 -8.61 21.40 13.75
CA VAL A 349 -8.17 21.55 15.14
C VAL A 349 -6.69 21.17 15.25
N ILE A 350 -5.86 22.06 15.77
CA ILE A 350 -4.43 21.78 16.05
C ILE A 350 -4.25 21.63 17.55
N THR A 351 -3.68 20.50 17.95
CA THR A 351 -3.35 20.16 19.34
C THR A 351 -1.84 20.29 19.60
N ASP A 352 -1.37 19.80 20.75
CA ASP A 352 0.07 19.71 21.04
C ASP A 352 0.77 18.61 20.24
N LYS A 353 0.02 17.60 19.78
CA LYS A 353 0.61 16.39 19.20
C LYS A 353 0.09 16.07 17.82
N ASP A 354 -1.12 16.47 17.49
CA ASP A 354 -1.81 16.08 16.26
C ASP A 354 -2.61 17.26 15.67
N ILE A 355 -3.00 17.10 14.42
CA ILE A 355 -3.95 17.93 13.70
C ILE A 355 -5.16 17.08 13.27
N TYR A 356 -6.35 17.52 13.65
CA TYR A 356 -7.59 16.89 13.26
C TYR A 356 -8.27 17.68 12.16
N THR A 357 -8.71 16.99 11.11
CA THR A 357 -9.49 17.58 10.00
C THR A 357 -10.67 16.69 9.66
N ILE A 358 -11.72 17.27 9.11
CA ILE A 358 -12.86 16.50 8.57
C ILE A 358 -12.57 16.06 7.13
N ASN A 359 -12.89 14.81 6.80
CA ASN A 359 -12.70 14.24 5.46
C ASN A 359 -13.98 14.33 4.60
N ASN A 360 -13.90 13.89 3.33
CA ASN A 360 -15.04 13.87 2.41
C ASN A 360 -16.21 12.97 2.85
N GLU A 361 -15.94 12.01 3.75
CA GLU A 361 -16.92 11.09 4.32
C GLU A 361 -17.57 11.66 5.58
N SER A 362 -17.26 12.92 5.93
CA SER A 362 -17.70 13.59 7.16
C SER A 362 -17.19 12.95 8.44
N GLU A 363 -16.01 12.32 8.37
CA GLU A 363 -15.32 11.77 9.52
C GLU A 363 -14.13 12.65 9.91
N TRP A 364 -13.99 12.92 11.21
CA TRP A 364 -12.79 13.53 11.76
C TRP A 364 -11.64 12.52 11.73
N ILE A 365 -10.48 12.97 11.23
CA ILE A 365 -9.28 12.17 11.10
C ILE A 365 -8.07 12.91 11.67
N GLY A 366 -7.26 12.22 12.48
CA GLY A 366 -5.95 12.68 12.95
C GLY A 366 -4.80 12.09 12.14
N LEU A 367 -3.63 12.72 12.18
CA LEU A 367 -2.41 12.13 11.62
C LEU A 367 -1.98 10.92 12.44
N GLU A 368 -2.14 10.94 13.76
CA GLU A 368 -1.79 9.81 14.63
C GLU A 368 -2.67 8.59 14.32
N ASP A 369 -3.97 8.80 14.11
CA ASP A 369 -4.92 7.75 13.72
C ASP A 369 -4.54 7.10 12.38
N LYS A 370 -4.06 7.91 11.42
CA LYS A 370 -3.53 7.41 10.15
C LYS A 370 -2.29 6.55 10.36
N ILE A 371 -1.34 6.98 11.20
CA ILE A 371 -0.12 6.20 11.50
C ILE A 371 -0.49 4.84 12.11
N LYS A 372 -1.40 4.81 13.08
CA LYS A 372 -1.81 3.55 13.74
C LYS A 372 -2.46 2.57 12.75
N ASN A 373 -3.35 3.07 11.90
CA ASN A 373 -3.96 2.26 10.85
C ASN A 373 -2.91 1.75 9.85
N ILE A 374 -1.93 2.58 9.53
CA ILE A 374 -0.80 2.25 8.68
C ILE A 374 0.03 1.11 9.28
N GLN A 375 0.49 1.27 10.52
CA GLN A 375 1.30 0.27 11.22
C GLN A 375 0.58 -1.09 11.33
N LYS A 376 -0.73 -1.07 11.62
CA LYS A 376 -1.55 -2.29 11.66
C LYS A 376 -1.58 -3.05 10.33
N ILE A 377 -1.54 -2.34 9.19
CA ILE A 377 -1.49 -2.99 7.86
C ILE A 377 -0.12 -3.65 7.62
N LEU A 378 0.96 -3.06 8.13
CA LEU A 378 2.31 -3.63 8.05
C LEU A 378 2.46 -4.86 8.95
N GLU A 379 1.95 -4.80 10.18
CA GLU A 379 2.08 -5.88 11.15
C GLU A 379 1.29 -7.13 10.78
N ASN A 380 0.10 -7.00 10.20
CA ASN A 380 -0.73 -8.14 9.78
C ASN A 380 -0.20 -8.90 8.55
N LYS A 381 0.98 -8.56 8.02
CA LYS A 381 1.60 -9.19 6.85
C LYS A 381 2.92 -9.91 7.14
N ASN A 382 3.41 -9.82 8.38
CA ASN A 382 4.46 -10.70 8.92
C ASN A 382 3.82 -11.85 9.69
#